data_AF-A0A2S9FQQ4-F1
#
_entry.id   AF-A0A2S9FQQ4-F1
#
_cell.length_a   1.000
_cell.length_b   1.000
_cell.length_c   1.000
_cell.angle_alpha   90.00
_cell.angle_beta   90.00
_cell.angle_gamma   90.00
#
_symmetry.space_group_name_H-M   'P 1'
#
loop_
_entity.id
_entity.type
_entity.pdbx_description
1 polymer ?
#
loop_
_entity_poly.entity_id
_entity_poly.type
_entity_poly.pdbx_seq_one_letter_code
_entity_poly.pdbx_strand_id
1 'polypeptide(L)'
;GDGGLFHGILARYLALVVTTLPGDSEADVTARDTASTLVLLSARAVWDNRQTVENLPLFAAFWDRPAELPTAATQDAQFVEGAVNSSEIPERDLSVQLSG
;
A
#
# COMPACT_ATOMS: atom_id res chain seq x y z
N GLY A 1 -2.05 7.12 -8.87
CA GLY A 1 -3.10 6.13 -8.65
C GLY A 1 -2.52 4.79 -8.30
N ASP A 2 -1.68 4.18 -9.15
CA ASP A 2 -1.34 2.74 -8.96
C ASP A 2 -0.22 2.43 -7.96
N GLY A 3 0.49 3.44 -7.45
CA GLY A 3 1.58 3.24 -6.49
C GLY A 3 1.15 2.42 -5.26
N GLY A 4 -0.03 2.72 -4.70
CA GLY A 4 -0.59 1.96 -3.59
C GLY A 4 -0.88 0.49 -3.95
N LEU A 5 -1.41 0.24 -5.16
CA LEU A 5 -1.77 -1.10 -5.63
C LEU A 5 -0.56 -2.02 -5.72
N PHE A 6 0.53 -1.55 -6.31
CA PHE A 6 1.75 -2.36 -6.44
C PHE A 6 2.39 -2.66 -5.09
N HIS A 7 2.37 -1.70 -4.15
CA HIS A 7 2.87 -1.93 -2.80
C HIS A 7 2.02 -2.97 -2.04
N GLY A 8 0.69 -2.93 -2.17
CA GLY A 8 -0.21 -3.94 -1.59
C GLY A 8 0.02 -5.34 -2.15
N ILE A 9 0.20 -5.46 -3.47
CA ILE A 9 0.53 -6.73 -4.13
C ILE A 9 1.88 -7.28 -3.63
N LEU A 10 2.90 -6.42 -3.54
CA LEU A 10 4.20 -6.80 -3.00
C LEU A 10 4.08 -7.32 -1.56
N ALA A 11 3.39 -6.58 -0.68
CA ALA A 11 3.18 -6.98 0.70
C ALA A 11 2.45 -8.32 0.81
N ARG A 12 1.45 -8.57 -0.04
CA ARG A 12 0.73 -9.85 -0.12
C ARG A 12 1.66 -11.02 -0.47
N TYR A 13 2.54 -10.84 -1.45
CA TYR A 13 3.50 -11.89 -1.84
C TYR A 13 4.61 -12.09 -0.81
N LEU A 14 5.10 -11.04 -0.17
CA LEU A 14 6.05 -11.17 0.94
C LEU A 14 5.42 -11.91 2.12
N ALA A 15 4.16 -11.62 2.47
CA ALA A 15 3.44 -12.35 3.51
C ALA A 15 3.22 -13.83 3.15
N LEU A 16 3.03 -14.14 1.86
CA LEU A 16 2.99 -15.52 1.39
C LEU A 16 4.34 -16.21 1.62
N VAL A 17 5.46 -15.58 1.26
CA VAL A 17 6.80 -16.12 1.54
C VAL A 17 6.98 -16.43 3.03
N VAL A 18 6.62 -15.50 3.93
CA VAL A 18 6.75 -15.69 5.38
C VAL A 18 6.00 -16.93 5.88
N THR A 19 4.80 -17.16 5.34
CA THR A 19 3.84 -18.15 5.85
C THR A 19 3.90 -19.50 5.14
N THR A 20 4.39 -19.55 3.90
CA THR A 20 4.33 -20.77 3.08
C THR A 20 5.67 -21.26 2.57
N LEU A 21 6.73 -20.44 2.56
CA LEU A 21 8.05 -20.94 2.19
C LEU A 21 8.51 -21.95 3.27
N PRO A 22 8.91 -23.19 2.91
CA PRO A 22 9.48 -24.14 3.86
C PRO A 22 10.69 -23.55 4.58
N GLY A 23 11.02 -24.01 5.77
CA GLY A 23 12.18 -23.51 6.54
C GLY A 23 13.39 -24.43 6.48
N ASP A 24 13.50 -25.23 5.42
CA ASP A 24 14.36 -26.43 5.40
C ASP A 24 15.80 -26.11 5.00
N SER A 25 16.04 -24.97 4.37
CA SER A 25 17.37 -24.47 4.03
C SER A 25 17.68 -23.13 4.70
N GLU A 26 18.97 -22.81 4.87
CA GLU A 26 19.40 -21.50 5.37
C GLU A 26 18.92 -20.34 4.47
N ALA A 27 18.84 -20.59 3.16
CA ALA A 27 18.32 -19.62 2.20
C ALA A 27 16.84 -19.33 2.45
N ASP A 28 16.04 -20.36 2.74
CA ASP A 28 14.62 -20.17 3.03
C ASP A 28 14.40 -19.41 4.34
N VAL A 29 15.15 -19.76 5.39
CA VAL A 29 15.09 -19.05 6.67
C VAL A 29 15.42 -17.57 6.47
N THR A 30 16.50 -17.27 5.75
CA THR A 30 16.91 -15.90 5.43
C THR A 30 15.83 -15.15 4.64
N ALA A 31 15.21 -15.81 3.66
CA ALA A 31 14.14 -15.22 2.85
C ALA A 31 12.89 -14.91 3.68
N ARG A 32 12.49 -15.83 4.57
CA ARG A 32 11.34 -15.64 5.48
C ARG A 32 11.59 -14.48 6.45
N ASP A 33 12.76 -14.42 7.05
CA ASP A 33 13.11 -13.35 8.01
C ASP A 33 13.16 -11.98 7.34
N THR A 34 13.75 -11.91 6.14
CA THR A 34 13.78 -10.69 5.33
C THR A 34 12.37 -10.26 4.95
N ALA A 35 11.55 -11.18 4.43
CA ALA A 35 10.18 -10.89 4.03
C ALA A 35 9.32 -10.43 5.23
N SER A 36 9.47 -11.08 6.39
CA SER A 36 8.77 -10.73 7.62
C SER A 36 9.12 -9.32 8.09
N THR A 37 10.41 -8.99 8.08
CA THR A 37 10.92 -7.65 8.41
C THR A 37 10.33 -6.59 7.48
N LEU A 38 10.35 -6.83 6.17
CA LEU A 38 9.81 -5.88 5.19
C LEU A 38 8.30 -5.68 5.35
N VAL A 39 7.53 -6.75 5.57
CA VAL A 39 6.08 -6.66 5.79
C VAL A 39 5.77 -5.83 7.04
N LEU A 40 6.42 -6.12 8.16
CA LEU A 40 6.16 -5.43 9.42
C LEU A 40 6.58 -3.96 9.38
N LEU A 41 7.76 -3.66 8.82
CA LEU A 41 8.22 -2.27 8.68
C LEU A 41 7.31 -1.47 7.73
N SER A 42 6.90 -2.07 6.63
CA SER A 42 5.99 -1.41 5.68
C SER A 42 4.62 -1.17 6.30
N ALA A 43 4.02 -2.18 6.95
CA ALA A 43 2.74 -2.03 7.63
C ALA A 43 2.80 -0.95 8.72
N ARG A 44 3.92 -0.86 9.45
CA ARG A 44 4.14 0.19 10.43
C ARG A 44 4.19 1.57 9.79
N ALA A 45 4.94 1.72 8.70
CA ALA A 45 5.06 2.99 7.97
C ALA A 45 3.70 3.46 7.44
N VAL A 46 2.93 2.56 6.82
CA VAL A 46 1.57 2.85 6.35
C VAL A 46 0.66 3.30 7.49
N TRP A 47 0.70 2.57 8.60
CA TRP A 47 -0.12 2.90 9.75
C TRP A 47 0.25 4.25 10.37
N ASP A 48 1.53 4.56 10.49
CA ASP A 48 1.99 5.81 11.09
C ASP A 48 1.73 7.03 10.18
N ASN A 49 1.73 6.82 8.87
CA ASN A 49 1.47 7.85 7.88
C ASN A 49 -0.02 7.97 7.50
N ARG A 50 -0.92 7.15 8.05
CA ARG A 50 -2.35 7.27 7.79
C ARG A 50 -2.90 8.57 8.38
N GLN A 51 -3.87 9.17 7.70
CA GLN A 51 -4.74 10.19 8.29
C GLN A 51 -5.99 9.54 8.87
N THR A 52 -6.76 10.30 9.67
CA THR A 52 -8.06 9.85 10.19
C THR A 52 -9.15 10.76 9.64
N VAL A 53 -10.12 10.17 8.94
CA VAL A 53 -11.29 10.86 8.39
C VAL A 53 -12.54 10.12 8.88
N GLU A 54 -13.44 10.83 9.55
CA GLU A 54 -14.66 10.23 10.13
C GLU A 54 -14.39 8.99 11.02
N ASN A 55 -13.27 8.98 11.76
CA ASN A 55 -12.78 7.86 12.57
C ASN A 55 -12.32 6.61 11.78
N LEU A 56 -12.23 6.70 10.46
CA LEU A 56 -11.66 5.67 9.60
C LEU A 56 -10.26 6.07 9.12
N PRO A 57 -9.37 5.08 8.88
CA PRO A 57 -8.05 5.37 8.34
C PRO A 57 -8.16 5.80 6.88
N LEU A 58 -7.40 6.83 6.51
CA LEU A 58 -7.10 7.18 5.12
C LEU A 58 -5.63 6.88 4.89
N PHE A 59 -5.33 5.93 4.01
CA PHE A 59 -3.96 5.51 3.72
C PHE A 59 -3.35 6.32 2.59
N ALA A 60 -2.05 6.58 2.73
CA ALA A 60 -1.24 7.30 1.76
C ALA A 60 -0.93 6.43 0.53
N ALA A 61 -0.89 7.04 -0.65
CA ALA A 61 -0.42 6.33 -1.85
C ALA A 61 1.07 6.01 -1.82
N PHE A 62 1.85 6.75 -1.03
CA PHE A 62 3.27 6.53 -0.78
C PHE A 62 3.47 6.32 0.72
N TRP A 63 3.94 5.14 1.09
CA TRP A 63 3.96 4.68 2.49
C TRP A 63 4.99 5.39 3.37
N ASP A 64 5.92 6.13 2.77
CA ASP A 64 7.00 6.85 3.43
C ASP A 64 6.64 8.29 3.84
N ARG A 65 5.41 8.74 3.53
CA ARG A 65 4.94 10.09 3.86
C ARG A 65 3.46 10.11 4.26
N PRO A 66 3.00 11.12 5.02
CA PRO A 66 1.61 11.20 5.45
C PRO A 66 0.62 11.23 4.29
N ALA A 67 -0.55 10.61 4.50
CA ALA A 67 -1.66 10.67 3.54
C ALA A 67 -2.15 12.11 3.38
N GLU A 68 -2.49 12.49 2.15
CA GLU A 68 -3.06 13.80 1.85
C GLU A 68 -4.59 13.74 1.93
N LEU A 69 -5.20 14.68 2.65
CA LEU A 69 -6.66 14.77 2.74
C LEU A 69 -7.22 15.31 1.43
N PRO A 70 -8.12 14.59 0.74
CA PRO A 70 -8.76 15.11 -0.45
C PRO A 70 -9.55 16.38 -0.15
N THR A 71 -9.27 17.47 -0.85
CA THR A 71 -10.06 18.70 -0.75
C THR A 71 -11.04 18.81 -1.93
N ALA A 72 -12.16 19.50 -1.75
CA ALA A 72 -13.20 19.63 -2.79
C ALA A 72 -12.74 20.42 -4.05
N ALA A 73 -11.52 20.98 -4.05
CA ALA A 73 -10.98 21.78 -5.13
C ALA A 73 -10.17 20.97 -6.17
N THR A 74 -9.84 19.71 -5.90
CA THR A 74 -8.97 18.88 -6.76
C THR A 74 -9.77 17.91 -7.63
N GLN A 75 -9.34 17.72 -8.88
CA GLN A 75 -10.08 16.96 -9.90
C GLN A 75 -10.15 15.46 -9.57
N ASP A 76 -11.33 14.85 -9.81
CA ASP A 76 -11.55 13.41 -9.69
C ASP A 76 -10.82 12.63 -10.82
N ALA A 77 -10.52 11.35 -10.58
CA ALA A 77 -10.03 10.43 -11.61
C ALA A 77 -10.94 10.43 -12.85
N GLN A 78 -10.34 10.49 -14.04
CA GLN A 78 -11.07 10.47 -15.32
C GLN A 78 -10.69 9.23 -16.14
N PHE A 79 -11.71 8.52 -16.60
CA PHE A 79 -11.54 7.47 -17.62
C PHE A 79 -11.40 8.13 -18.99
N VAL A 80 -10.26 7.92 -19.65
CA VAL A 80 -10.04 8.38 -21.04
C VAL A 80 -9.49 7.21 -21.85
N GLU A 81 -10.20 6.82 -22.91
CA GLU A 81 -9.71 5.91 -23.95
C GLU A 81 -9.19 4.55 -23.43
N GLY A 82 -9.82 4.01 -22.37
CA GLY A 82 -9.46 2.72 -21.77
C GLY A 82 -8.30 2.77 -20.76
N ALA A 83 -7.72 3.96 -20.52
CA ALA A 83 -6.78 4.21 -19.45
C ALA A 83 -7.46 4.96 -18.30
N VAL A 84 -7.13 4.57 -17.06
CA VAL A 84 -7.57 5.26 -15.85
C VAL A 84 -6.55 6.35 -15.55
N ASN A 85 -6.92 7.62 -15.73
CA ASN A 85 -6.10 8.71 -15.19
C ASN A 85 -6.34 8.76 -13.69
N SER A 86 -5.26 8.62 -12.93
CA SER A 86 -5.30 8.71 -11.46
C SER A 86 -5.90 10.04 -11.02
N SER A 87 -6.57 10.04 -9.86
CA SER A 87 -7.00 11.29 -9.23
C SER A 87 -5.80 12.21 -8.97
N GLU A 88 -6.03 13.52 -8.99
CA GLU A 88 -5.01 14.52 -8.63
C GLU A 88 -4.50 14.31 -7.20
N ILE A 89 -5.40 13.86 -6.30
CA ILE A 89 -5.06 13.33 -4.97
C ILE A 89 -5.26 11.80 -5.00
N PRO A 90 -4.19 10.99 -5.08
CA PRO A 90 -4.27 9.54 -5.20
C PRO A 90 -5.04 8.83 -4.09
N GLU A 91 -5.10 9.43 -2.89
CA GLU A 91 -5.83 8.90 -1.73
C GLU A 91 -7.34 8.77 -1.97
N ARG A 92 -7.89 9.40 -3.03
CA ARG A 92 -9.28 9.18 -3.48
C ARG A 92 -9.48 7.85 -4.22
N ASP A 93 -8.40 7.27 -4.75
CA ASP A 93 -8.50 6.06 -5.55
C ASP A 93 -8.69 4.83 -4.63
N LEU A 94 -9.72 4.01 -4.90
CA LEU A 94 -9.97 2.78 -4.12
C LEU A 94 -8.79 1.80 -4.16
N SER A 95 -8.01 1.80 -5.23
CA SER A 95 -6.80 0.99 -5.35
C SER A 95 -5.75 1.35 -4.30
N VAL A 96 -5.69 2.61 -3.86
CA VAL A 96 -4.83 3.05 -2.74
C VAL A 96 -5.42 2.57 -1.42
N GLN A 97 -6.71 2.81 -1.18
CA GLN A 97 -7.32 2.48 0.12
C GLN A 97 -7.44 0.96 0.38
N LEU A 98 -7.67 0.15 -0.65
CA LEU A 98 -7.70 -1.32 -0.50
C LEU A 98 -6.33 -1.96 -0.31
N SER A 99 -5.26 -1.23 -0.63
CA SER A 99 -3.89 -1.74 -0.59
C SER A 99 -3.08 -1.22 0.60
N GLY A 100 -3.64 -0.27 1.36
CA GLY A 100 -3.08 0.27 2.62
C GLY A 100 -3.46 -0.54 3.85
#